data_AF-A0A0V8QJP7-F1
#
_entry.id   AF-A0A0V8QJP7-F1
#
_cell.length_a   1.000
_cell.length_b   1.000
_cell.length_c   1.000
_cell.angle_alpha   90.00
_cell.angle_beta   90.00
_cell.angle_gamma   90.00
#
_symmetry.space_group_name_H-M   'P 1'
#
loop_
_entity.id
_entity.type
_entity.pdbx_description
1 polymer ?
#
loop_
_entity_poly.entity_id
_entity_poly.type
_entity_poly.pdbx_seq_one_letter_code
_entity_poly.pdbx_strand_id
1 'polypeptide(L)'
;MESVRKFDAMLKEKESETFTIAAAVMWILVLPMVIMMTFPFEAKELGITHLMVIYIIGMALIMYLQPYMYIKENGKVRKIYAVLEEMPVTWKDIYRVRREYLDKFCLRTGVVFVACQLLTALLRGKWTIFVVLHPLSVMGIVWFFGLSYIWNWRK
;
A
#
# COMPACT_ATOMS: atom_id res chain seq x y z
N MET A 1 -12.34 -15.16 -12.68
CA MET A 1 -11.90 -13.77 -12.96
C MET A 1 -13.09 -12.83 -13.11
N GLU A 2 -14.18 -13.26 -13.74
CA GLU A 2 -15.36 -12.42 -13.91
C GLU A 2 -16.07 -12.08 -12.59
N SER A 3 -16.22 -13.05 -11.68
CA SER A 3 -16.74 -12.84 -10.31
C SER A 3 -15.92 -11.82 -9.51
N VAL A 4 -14.60 -11.94 -9.56
CA VAL A 4 -13.63 -11.02 -8.94
C VAL A 4 -13.77 -9.60 -9.49
N ARG A 5 -13.89 -9.46 -10.82
CA ARG A 5 -14.06 -8.15 -11.48
C ARG A 5 -15.41 -7.52 -11.16
N LYS A 6 -16.48 -8.30 -11.13
CA LYS A 6 -17.82 -7.83 -10.73
C LYS A 6 -17.81 -7.37 -9.26
N PHE A 7 -17.16 -8.12 -8.37
CA PHE A 7 -16.99 -7.72 -6.98
C PHE A 7 -16.21 -6.40 -6.82
N ASP A 8 -15.06 -6.24 -7.48
CA ASP A 8 -14.28 -5.00 -7.45
C ASP A 8 -15.09 -3.79 -7.97
N ALA A 9 -15.83 -3.98 -9.07
CA ALA A 9 -16.68 -2.94 -9.64
C ALA A 9 -17.82 -2.53 -8.71
N MET A 10 -18.57 -3.51 -8.18
CA MET A 10 -19.69 -3.24 -7.25
C MET A 10 -19.21 -2.55 -5.97
N LEU A 11 -18.07 -2.97 -5.42
CA LEU A 11 -17.54 -2.39 -4.19
C LEU A 11 -17.15 -0.93 -4.40
N LYS A 12 -16.49 -0.62 -5.53
CA LYS A 12 -16.14 0.76 -5.90
C LYS A 12 -17.34 1.63 -6.22
N GLU A 13 -18.40 1.06 -6.77
CA GLU A 13 -19.64 1.78 -7.03
C GLU A 13 -20.35 2.14 -5.72
N LYS A 14 -20.48 1.17 -4.79
CA LYS A 14 -21.14 1.36 -3.49
C LYS A 14 -20.35 2.30 -2.56
N GLU A 15 -19.03 2.29 -2.62
CA GLU A 15 -18.13 3.00 -1.67
C GLU A 15 -17.17 3.98 -2.37
N SER A 16 -17.59 4.57 -3.51
CA SER A 16 -16.73 5.40 -4.38
C SER A 16 -16.02 6.55 -3.65
N GLU A 17 -16.72 7.21 -2.72
CA GLU A 17 -16.16 8.28 -1.88
C GLU A 17 -15.07 7.74 -0.95
N THR A 18 -15.32 6.61 -0.28
CA THR A 18 -14.36 5.94 0.61
C THR A 18 -13.08 5.55 -0.13
N PHE A 19 -13.21 5.03 -1.37
CA PHE A 19 -12.06 4.71 -2.23
C PHE A 19 -11.26 5.95 -2.64
N THR A 20 -11.97 7.05 -2.95
CA THR A 20 -11.34 8.30 -3.37
C THR A 20 -10.57 8.95 -2.21
N ILE A 21 -11.18 8.99 -1.02
CA ILE A 21 -10.55 9.49 0.20
C ILE A 21 -9.34 8.62 0.56
N ALA A 22 -9.47 7.29 0.54
CA ALA A 22 -8.37 6.39 0.83
C ALA A 22 -7.19 6.58 -0.14
N ALA A 23 -7.45 6.76 -1.44
CA ALA A 23 -6.42 7.05 -2.44
C ALA A 23 -5.76 8.43 -2.22
N ALA A 24 -6.54 9.45 -1.85
CA ALA A 24 -6.00 10.78 -1.55
C ALA A 24 -5.12 10.78 -0.30
N VAL A 25 -5.60 10.18 0.79
CA VAL A 25 -4.85 10.03 2.05
C VAL A 25 -3.58 9.23 1.83
N MET A 26 -3.64 8.16 1.04
CA MET A 26 -2.47 7.39 0.65
C MET A 26 -1.40 8.28 -0.01
N TRP A 27 -1.77 9.10 -1.01
CA TRP A 27 -0.81 9.98 -1.67
C TRP A 27 -0.29 11.11 -0.76
N ILE A 28 -1.13 11.63 0.14
CA ILE A 28 -0.71 12.59 1.17
C ILE A 28 0.37 11.99 2.08
N LEU A 29 0.27 10.69 2.43
CA LEU A 29 1.27 10.02 3.25
C LEU A 29 2.53 9.62 2.48
N VAL A 30 2.40 9.28 1.19
CA VAL A 30 3.53 8.91 0.32
C VAL A 30 4.39 10.12 -0.04
N LEU A 31 3.80 11.30 -0.22
CA LEU A 31 4.50 12.49 -0.72
C LEU A 31 5.64 12.99 0.21
N PRO A 32 5.45 13.11 1.54
CA PRO A 32 6.55 13.39 2.47
C PRO A 32 7.67 12.35 2.40
N MET A 33 7.35 11.08 2.13
CA MET A 33 8.34 10.01 2.04
C MET A 33 9.16 10.10 0.76
N VAL A 34 8.55 10.53 -0.34
CA VAL A 34 9.27 10.87 -1.58
C VAL A 34 10.30 11.95 -1.31
N ILE A 35 9.94 12.99 -0.54
CA ILE A 35 10.88 14.06 -0.14
C ILE A 35 12.00 13.48 0.73
N MET A 36 11.68 12.67 1.74
CA MET A 36 12.70 12.03 2.59
C MET A 36 13.66 11.13 1.78
N MET A 37 13.17 10.48 0.73
CA MET A 37 13.96 9.67 -0.18
C MET A 37 14.94 10.47 -1.06
N THR A 38 14.87 11.80 -1.09
CA THR A 38 15.83 12.66 -1.83
C THR A 38 17.03 13.12 -1.00
N PHE A 39 17.02 12.86 0.31
CA PHE A 39 18.17 13.17 1.17
C PHE A 39 19.22 12.05 1.06
N PRO A 40 20.52 12.41 1.11
CA PRO A 40 21.58 11.43 0.95
C PRO A 40 21.66 10.60 2.22
N PHE A 41 21.22 9.34 2.17
CA PHE A 41 21.38 8.46 3.31
C PHE A 41 22.82 8.02 3.41
N GLU A 42 23.61 8.74 4.22
CA GLU A 42 24.87 8.21 4.73
C GLU A 42 24.54 7.11 5.76
N ALA A 43 25.32 6.04 5.80
CA ALA A 43 25.03 4.83 6.57
C ALA A 43 24.74 5.06 8.07
N LYS A 44 25.19 6.19 8.64
CA LYS A 44 24.93 6.59 10.03
C LYS A 44 23.49 7.05 10.31
N GLU A 45 22.78 7.58 9.32
CA GLU A 45 21.41 8.09 9.48
C GLU A 45 20.33 7.14 8.95
N LEU A 46 20.76 5.98 8.45
CA LEU A 46 19.88 4.98 7.86
C LEU A 46 18.85 4.43 8.86
N GLY A 47 19.16 4.40 10.17
CA GLY A 47 18.30 3.73 11.17
C GLY A 47 16.91 4.37 11.32
N ILE A 48 16.85 5.60 11.80
CA ILE A 48 15.58 6.24 12.19
C ILE A 48 14.74 6.58 10.95
N THR A 49 15.35 7.14 9.91
CA THR A 49 14.62 7.55 8.71
C THR A 49 14.08 6.36 7.93
N HIS A 50 14.83 5.25 7.84
CA HIS A 50 14.33 4.03 7.20
C HIS A 50 13.11 3.47 7.94
N LEU A 51 13.16 3.44 9.27
CA LEU A 51 12.03 3.01 10.09
C LEU A 51 10.82 3.94 9.95
N MET A 52 11.04 5.27 9.90
CA MET A 52 9.97 6.24 9.66
C MET A 52 9.32 6.04 8.29
N VAL A 53 10.11 5.80 7.24
CA VAL A 53 9.55 5.54 5.91
C VAL A 53 8.74 4.24 5.90
N ILE A 54 9.26 3.17 6.50
CA ILE A 54 8.52 1.91 6.62
C ILE A 54 7.20 2.12 7.38
N TYR A 55 7.22 2.86 8.49
CA TYR A 55 6.03 3.11 9.30
C TYR A 55 4.96 3.89 8.51
N ILE A 56 5.34 5.00 7.88
CA ILE A 56 4.40 5.87 7.17
C ILE A 56 3.85 5.18 5.92
N ILE A 57 4.69 4.44 5.18
CA ILE A 57 4.23 3.67 4.02
C ILE A 57 3.38 2.47 4.43
N GLY A 58 3.68 1.83 5.57
CA GLY A 58 2.81 0.82 6.17
C GLY A 58 1.43 1.39 6.51
N MET A 59 1.37 2.61 7.06
CA MET A 59 0.10 3.30 7.32
C MET A 59 -0.64 3.67 6.03
N ALA A 60 0.07 4.15 5.01
CA ALA A 60 -0.50 4.42 3.70
C ALA A 60 -1.08 3.14 3.05
N LEU A 61 -0.40 2.01 3.20
CA LEU A 61 -0.88 0.71 2.75
C LEU A 61 -2.15 0.28 3.49
N ILE A 62 -2.20 0.44 4.81
CA ILE A 62 -3.41 0.13 5.60
C ILE A 62 -4.58 0.97 5.07
N MET A 63 -4.40 2.27 4.92
CA MET A 63 -5.45 3.17 4.42
C MET A 63 -5.88 2.80 3.00
N TYR A 64 -4.93 2.42 2.14
CA TYR A 64 -5.19 1.99 0.77
C TYR A 64 -6.00 0.68 0.70
N LEU A 65 -5.70 -0.26 1.60
CA LEU A 65 -6.40 -1.54 1.66
C LEU A 65 -7.71 -1.48 2.45
N GLN A 66 -7.87 -0.49 3.34
CA GLN A 66 -9.01 -0.37 4.26
C GLN A 66 -10.39 -0.56 3.60
N PRO A 67 -10.68 0.02 2.41
CA PRO A 67 -11.97 -0.19 1.73
C PRO A 67 -12.20 -1.64 1.30
N TYR A 68 -11.14 -2.44 1.14
CA TYR A 68 -11.21 -3.87 0.87
C TYR A 68 -11.23 -4.74 2.14
N MET A 69 -11.15 -4.12 3.32
CA MET A 69 -11.22 -4.80 4.63
C MET A 69 -12.56 -4.57 5.32
N TYR A 70 -13.16 -3.39 5.17
CA TYR A 70 -14.36 -2.95 5.85
C TYR A 70 -15.37 -2.30 4.91
N ILE A 71 -16.66 -2.42 5.24
CA ILE A 71 -17.77 -1.68 4.63
C ILE A 71 -18.48 -0.91 5.74
N LYS A 72 -18.96 0.31 5.44
CA LYS A 72 -19.75 1.10 6.37
C LYS A 72 -21.22 0.96 6.00
N GLU A 73 -21.97 0.21 6.79
CA GLU A 73 -23.38 -0.07 6.52
C GLU A 73 -24.24 0.44 7.68
N ASN A 74 -25.19 1.34 7.39
CA ASN A 74 -26.07 1.98 8.39
C ASN A 74 -25.29 2.61 9.58
N GLY A 75 -24.18 3.27 9.29
CA GLY A 75 -23.33 3.92 10.29
C GLY A 75 -22.43 2.95 11.09
N LYS A 76 -22.54 1.64 10.88
CA LYS A 76 -21.70 0.62 11.55
C LYS A 76 -20.60 0.13 10.60
N VAL A 77 -19.37 0.06 11.11
CA VAL A 77 -18.24 -0.52 10.38
C VAL A 77 -18.30 -2.04 10.53
N ARG A 78 -18.56 -2.75 9.43
CA ARG A 78 -18.55 -4.21 9.37
C ARG A 78 -17.33 -4.69 8.59
N LYS A 79 -16.76 -5.83 8.99
CA LYS A 79 -15.74 -6.49 8.16
C LYS A 79 -16.40 -6.91 6.84
N ILE A 80 -15.68 -6.82 5.73
CA ILE A 80 -16.21 -7.17 4.40
C ILE A 80 -16.82 -8.59 4.36
N TYR A 81 -16.26 -9.55 5.10
CA TYR A 81 -16.76 -10.93 5.16
C TYR A 81 -18.21 -11.04 5.65
N ALA A 82 -18.66 -10.13 6.53
CA ALA A 82 -20.01 -10.16 7.10
C ALA A 82 -21.08 -9.65 6.12
N VAL A 83 -20.68 -8.90 5.08
CA VAL A 83 -21.55 -8.43 4.00
C VAL A 83 -21.55 -9.42 2.83
N LEU A 84 -20.58 -10.33 2.80
CA LEU A 84 -20.40 -11.33 1.75
C LEU A 84 -21.27 -12.58 1.91
N GLU A 85 -21.98 -12.74 3.03
CA GLU A 85 -23.05 -13.76 3.13
C GLU A 85 -24.16 -13.52 2.09
N GLU A 86 -24.29 -12.28 1.60
CA GLU A 86 -25.29 -11.86 0.62
C GLU A 86 -24.77 -11.82 -0.83
N MET A 87 -23.50 -12.14 -1.08
CA MET A 87 -22.89 -12.10 -2.42
C MET A 87 -22.27 -13.45 -2.83
N PRO A 88 -22.33 -13.84 -4.12
CA PRO A 88 -21.77 -15.12 -4.59
C PRO A 88 -20.24 -15.04 -4.79
N VAL A 89 -19.49 -14.66 -3.76
CA VAL A 89 -18.04 -14.43 -3.84
C VAL A 89 -17.32 -15.22 -2.76
N THR A 90 -16.30 -15.99 -3.14
CA THR A 90 -15.58 -16.85 -2.20
C THR A 90 -14.48 -16.09 -1.47
N TRP A 91 -14.06 -16.57 -0.30
CA TRP A 91 -12.90 -16.01 0.41
C TRP A 91 -11.63 -15.93 -0.47
N LYS A 92 -11.43 -16.94 -1.35
CA LYS A 92 -10.30 -16.96 -2.28
C LYS A 92 -10.33 -15.76 -3.24
N ASP A 93 -11.51 -15.34 -3.68
CA ASP A 93 -11.68 -14.20 -4.58
C ASP A 93 -11.32 -12.88 -3.88
N ILE A 94 -11.76 -12.69 -2.64
CA ILE A 94 -11.44 -11.47 -1.86
C ILE A 94 -9.96 -11.40 -1.52
N TYR A 95 -9.37 -12.53 -1.10
CA TYR A 95 -7.93 -12.61 -0.86
C TYR A 95 -7.14 -12.25 -2.12
N ARG A 96 -7.59 -12.73 -3.28
CA ARG A 96 -6.97 -12.41 -4.57
C ARG A 96 -7.04 -10.91 -4.88
N VAL A 97 -8.19 -10.26 -4.66
CA VAL A 97 -8.34 -8.81 -4.83
C VAL A 97 -7.39 -8.06 -3.92
N ARG A 98 -7.40 -8.35 -2.62
CA ARG A 98 -6.53 -7.69 -1.63
C ARG A 98 -5.05 -7.82 -2.00
N ARG A 99 -4.63 -9.01 -2.42
CA ARG A 99 -3.26 -9.27 -2.88
C ARG A 99 -2.92 -8.47 -4.13
N GLU A 100 -3.82 -8.44 -5.12
CA GLU A 100 -3.60 -7.66 -6.34
C GLU A 100 -3.44 -6.16 -6.04
N TYR A 101 -4.20 -5.62 -5.08
CA TYR A 101 -4.06 -4.24 -4.65
C TYR A 101 -2.78 -3.99 -3.84
N LEU A 102 -2.39 -4.92 -2.97
CA LEU A 102 -1.08 -4.87 -2.31
C LEU A 102 0.06 -4.82 -3.34
N ASP A 103 0.04 -5.71 -4.32
CA ASP A 103 1.08 -5.77 -5.35
C ASP A 103 1.10 -4.49 -6.18
N LYS A 104 -0.07 -3.97 -6.58
CA LYS A 104 -0.18 -2.66 -7.28
C LYS A 104 0.36 -1.52 -6.44
N PHE A 105 0.06 -1.49 -5.14
CA PHE A 105 0.55 -0.47 -4.22
C PHE A 105 2.08 -0.51 -4.15
N CYS A 106 2.66 -1.67 -3.85
CA CYS A 106 4.11 -1.85 -3.73
C CYS A 106 4.84 -1.58 -5.04
N LEU A 107 4.28 -1.99 -6.18
CA LEU A 107 4.88 -1.71 -7.49
C LEU A 107 4.89 -0.21 -7.81
N ARG A 108 3.75 0.47 -7.65
CA ARG A 108 3.65 1.91 -7.95
C ARG A 108 4.54 2.75 -7.04
N THR A 109 4.46 2.52 -5.73
CA THR A 109 5.28 3.27 -4.76
C THR A 109 6.75 2.91 -4.89
N GLY A 110 7.09 1.64 -5.13
CA GLY A 110 8.45 1.18 -5.37
C GLY A 110 9.09 1.82 -6.60
N VAL A 111 8.37 1.90 -7.71
CA VAL A 111 8.86 2.59 -8.92
C VAL A 111 9.14 4.06 -8.64
N VAL A 112 8.25 4.76 -7.92
CA VAL A 112 8.46 6.16 -7.53
C VAL A 112 9.71 6.31 -6.65
N PHE A 113 9.88 5.45 -5.65
CA PHE A 113 11.03 5.52 -4.73
C PHE A 113 12.35 5.25 -5.43
N VAL A 114 12.39 4.24 -6.31
CA VAL A 114 13.58 3.95 -7.13
C VAL A 114 13.88 5.11 -8.06
N ALA A 115 12.88 5.68 -8.74
CA ALA A 115 13.07 6.83 -9.61
C ALA A 115 13.63 8.04 -8.84
N CYS A 116 13.09 8.34 -7.66
CA CYS A 116 13.58 9.45 -6.82
C CYS A 116 15.02 9.23 -6.35
N GLN A 117 15.38 8.01 -5.94
CA GLN A 117 16.75 7.68 -5.55
C GLN A 117 17.72 7.78 -6.73
N LEU A 118 17.34 7.29 -7.92
CA LEU A 118 18.15 7.41 -9.14
C LEU A 118 18.34 8.85 -9.58
N LEU A 119 17.28 9.67 -9.55
CA LEU A 119 17.34 11.10 -9.85
C LEU A 119 18.26 11.84 -8.85
N THR A 120 18.17 11.49 -7.57
CA THR A 120 19.02 12.07 -6.52
C THR A 120 20.48 11.69 -6.72
N ALA A 121 20.76 10.42 -7.05
CA ALA A 121 22.10 9.93 -7.35
C ALA A 121 22.71 10.65 -8.55
N LEU A 122 21.92 10.84 -9.61
CA LEU A 122 22.29 11.58 -10.81
C LEU A 122 22.63 13.05 -10.50
N LEU A 123 21.75 13.75 -9.77
CA LEU A 123 21.94 15.17 -9.41
C LEU A 123 23.17 15.39 -8.51
N ARG A 124 23.52 14.41 -7.67
CA ARG A 124 24.67 14.49 -6.76
C ARG A 124 25.95 13.89 -7.33
N GLY A 125 25.89 13.23 -8.50
CA GLY A 125 27.01 12.50 -9.08
C GLY A 125 27.51 11.32 -8.22
N LYS A 126 26.70 10.81 -7.28
CA LYS A 126 27.09 9.75 -6.34
C LYS A 126 26.26 8.50 -6.61
N TRP A 127 26.90 7.48 -7.18
CA TRP A 127 26.29 6.18 -7.44
C TRP A 127 26.75 5.18 -6.39
N THR A 128 25.82 4.74 -5.55
CA THR A 128 26.09 3.70 -4.54
C THR A 128 25.06 2.59 -4.68
N ILE A 129 25.41 1.38 -4.24
CA ILE A 129 24.47 0.24 -4.24
C ILE A 129 23.21 0.54 -3.38
N PHE A 130 23.33 1.42 -2.39
CA PHE A 130 22.24 1.83 -1.51
C PHE A 130 21.14 2.60 -2.23
N VAL A 131 21.42 3.24 -3.37
CA VAL A 131 20.43 3.92 -4.23
C VAL A 131 19.31 2.96 -4.64
N VAL A 132 19.65 1.69 -4.85
CA VAL A 132 18.69 0.65 -5.26
C VAL A 132 18.27 -0.23 -4.08
N LEU A 133 19.21 -0.57 -3.19
CA LEU A 133 18.92 -1.49 -2.09
C LEU A 133 17.94 -0.89 -1.07
N HIS A 134 18.06 0.40 -0.77
CA HIS A 134 17.20 1.08 0.20
C HIS A 134 15.71 1.09 -0.18
N PRO A 135 15.30 1.56 -1.39
CA PRO A 135 13.89 1.52 -1.77
C PRO A 135 13.37 0.08 -1.89
N LEU A 136 14.20 -0.87 -2.34
CA LEU A 136 13.81 -2.29 -2.40
C LEU A 136 13.59 -2.90 -1.02
N SER A 137 14.43 -2.59 -0.03
CA SER A 137 14.25 -3.13 1.32
C SER A 137 13.01 -2.55 1.99
N VAL A 138 12.71 -1.25 1.82
CA VAL A 138 11.45 -0.66 2.28
C VAL A 138 10.25 -1.39 1.65
N MET A 139 10.24 -1.57 0.33
CA MET A 139 9.13 -2.23 -0.37
C MET A 139 8.97 -3.69 0.04
N GLY A 140 10.07 -4.41 0.22
CA GLY A 140 10.05 -5.78 0.71
C GLY A 140 9.39 -5.88 2.09
N ILE A 141 9.81 -5.03 3.04
CA ILE A 141 9.25 -5.00 4.39
C ILE A 141 7.76 -4.63 4.37
N VAL A 142 7.39 -3.59 3.62
CA VAL A 142 5.99 -3.15 3.48
C VAL A 142 5.13 -4.24 2.84
N TRP A 143 5.65 -4.97 1.85
CA TRP A 143 4.92 -6.06 1.21
C TRP A 143 4.68 -7.23 2.18
N PHE A 144 5.70 -7.66 2.93
CA PHE A 144 5.55 -8.69 3.96
C PHE A 144 4.58 -8.26 5.07
N PHE A 145 4.65 -7.00 5.49
CA PHE A 145 3.69 -6.42 6.41
C PHE A 145 2.26 -6.47 5.85
N GLY A 146 2.06 -6.07 4.59
CA GLY A 146 0.79 -6.13 3.88
C GLY A 146 0.21 -7.53 3.78
N LEU A 147 1.04 -8.52 3.45
CA LEU A 147 0.63 -9.92 3.45
C LEU A 147 0.19 -10.39 4.84
N SER A 148 0.94 -10.04 5.87
CA SER A 148 0.62 -10.39 7.26
C SER A 148 -0.68 -9.73 7.70
N TYR A 149 -0.89 -8.47 7.32
CA TYR A 149 -2.14 -7.75 7.53
C TYR A 149 -3.31 -8.45 6.84
N ILE A 150 -3.22 -8.74 5.53
CA ILE A 150 -4.29 -9.45 4.80
C ILE A 150 -4.57 -10.84 5.41
N TRP A 151 -3.53 -11.56 5.83
CA TRP A 151 -3.64 -12.90 6.41
C TRP A 151 -4.33 -12.91 7.78
N ASN A 152 -3.96 -11.98 8.67
CA ASN A 152 -4.57 -11.87 10.00
C ASN A 152 -6.07 -11.59 9.93
N TRP A 153 -6.52 -10.99 8.83
CA TRP A 153 -7.91 -10.67 8.54
C TRP A 153 -8.73 -11.83 7.97
N ARG A 154 -8.17 -13.04 7.94
CA ARG A 154 -8.89 -14.30 7.70
C ARG A 154 -9.64 -14.79 8.94
N LYS A 155 -9.24 -14.34 10.15
CA LYS A 155 -9.86 -14.68 11.44
C LYS A 155 -10.89 -13.62 11.85
#